data_AF-V5XCX4-F1
#
_entry.id   AF-V5XCX4-F1
#
_cell.length_a   1.000
_cell.length_b   1.000
_cell.length_c   1.000
_cell.angle_alpha   90.00
_cell.angle_beta   90.00
_cell.angle_gamma   90.00
#
_symmetry.space_group_name_H-M   'P 1'
#
loop_
_entity.id
_entity.type
_entity.pdbx_description
1 polymer ?
#
loop_
_entity_poly.entity_id
_entity_poly.type
_entity_poly.pdbx_seq_one_letter_code
_entity_poly.pdbx_strand_id
1 'polypeptide(L)'
;MTPPHNYLAVIKVVGIGGGGVNAVNRMIEHGLKGVEFIAINTDAQALLMSDADVKLDVGRDSTRGLGAGADPEVGRKAAEDAKDDIEELLRGADMVFVTAGEGGGTGTGGAPVVATIARKLGALTVGVVTRPFSFEGKRRSNQAENGINALRESCDTLIVIPNDRLLQMGDAAVSLMDAFRSADEVLLNGVQGITDLITTPGLINVDFADVKGVMSGAGTALMGIGSARGDGRALKAAEIAINSPLLEASMEGAQGVLLSVAGGSDLGLFEINEAASLVQEAAHAEANIIFGTVIDDSLGDEVRVTVIAAGFDSTGPSRKPVVGEGTSGVASGTAGKVRSSIFEPADAMSVPAHTNGATVKIGGPDDGGISDDDVDVPPFMRH
;
A
#
# COMPACT_ATOMS: atom_id res chain seq x y z
N MET A 1 -23.27 -27.59 -30.24
CA MET A 1 -22.37 -27.19 -29.16
C MET A 1 -21.25 -26.40 -29.81
N THR A 2 -21.34 -25.08 -29.76
CA THR A 2 -20.24 -24.18 -30.09
C THR A 2 -19.09 -24.50 -29.11
N PRO A 3 -17.83 -24.60 -29.57
CA PRO A 3 -16.71 -24.72 -28.64
C PRO A 3 -16.74 -23.52 -27.69
N PRO A 4 -16.36 -23.65 -26.42
CA PRO A 4 -16.17 -22.48 -25.56
C PRO A 4 -15.16 -21.58 -26.28
N HIS A 5 -15.64 -20.43 -26.77
CA HIS A 5 -14.77 -19.44 -27.38
C HIS A 5 -13.72 -19.06 -26.35
N ASN A 6 -12.44 -19.12 -26.74
CA ASN A 6 -11.33 -18.74 -25.88
C ASN A 6 -11.45 -17.23 -25.60
N TYR A 7 -12.16 -16.88 -24.53
CA TYR A 7 -12.39 -15.50 -24.13
C TYR A 7 -11.16 -15.02 -23.38
N LEU A 8 -10.39 -14.14 -24.01
CA LEU A 8 -9.27 -13.48 -23.37
C LEU A 8 -9.84 -12.35 -22.50
N ALA A 9 -9.60 -12.44 -21.19
CA ALA A 9 -10.00 -11.40 -20.26
C ALA A 9 -9.30 -10.09 -20.63
N VAL A 10 -10.06 -9.00 -20.75
CA VAL A 10 -9.52 -7.66 -20.98
C VAL A 10 -9.11 -7.08 -19.64
N ILE A 11 -7.81 -6.97 -19.42
CA ILE A 11 -7.22 -6.46 -18.18
C ILE A 11 -6.69 -5.05 -18.43
N LYS A 12 -7.05 -4.10 -17.56
CA LYS A 12 -6.52 -2.72 -17.60
C LYS A 12 -5.80 -2.39 -16.30
N VAL A 13 -4.68 -1.70 -16.39
CA VAL A 13 -3.88 -1.25 -15.23
C VAL A 13 -3.87 0.27 -15.21
N VAL A 14 -4.48 0.86 -14.18
CA VAL A 14 -4.66 2.29 -14.02
C VAL A 14 -3.73 2.81 -12.93
N GLY A 15 -2.70 3.55 -13.31
CA GLY A 15 -1.81 4.27 -12.40
C GLY A 15 -2.33 5.67 -12.13
N ILE A 16 -2.67 5.97 -10.88
CA ILE A 16 -3.20 7.28 -10.48
C ILE A 16 -2.25 8.08 -9.58
N GLY A 17 -2.02 9.34 -9.95
CA GLY A 17 -1.06 10.23 -9.31
C GLY A 17 0.39 9.83 -9.59
N GLY A 18 1.36 10.60 -9.06
CA GLY A 18 2.78 10.40 -9.37
C GLY A 18 3.30 8.99 -9.04
N GLY A 19 2.99 8.46 -7.86
CA GLY A 19 3.43 7.12 -7.46
C GLY A 19 2.81 6.00 -8.32
N GLY A 20 1.51 6.09 -8.62
CA GLY A 20 0.85 5.10 -9.48
C GLY A 20 1.37 5.13 -10.93
N VAL A 21 1.62 6.33 -11.47
CA VAL A 21 2.19 6.49 -12.82
C VAL A 21 3.63 5.97 -12.89
N ASN A 22 4.44 6.19 -11.85
CA ASN A 22 5.79 5.63 -11.79
C ASN A 22 5.76 4.09 -11.78
N ALA A 23 4.88 3.49 -10.99
CA ALA A 23 4.69 2.05 -10.97
C ALA A 23 4.25 1.50 -12.34
N VAL A 24 3.33 2.18 -13.03
CA VAL A 24 2.92 1.82 -14.40
C VAL A 24 4.09 1.89 -15.38
N ASN A 25 4.87 2.98 -15.36
CA ASN A 25 6.06 3.07 -16.20
C ASN A 25 7.03 1.92 -15.92
N ARG A 26 7.21 1.54 -14.65
CA ARG A 26 8.04 0.40 -14.27
C ARG A 26 7.52 -0.92 -14.80
N MET A 27 6.20 -1.13 -14.78
CA MET A 27 5.55 -2.32 -15.35
C MET A 27 5.78 -2.42 -16.87
N ILE A 28 5.75 -1.28 -17.56
CA ILE A 28 6.04 -1.18 -18.99
C ILE A 28 7.51 -1.48 -19.27
N GLU A 29 8.44 -0.92 -18.49
CA GLU A 29 9.88 -1.22 -18.59
C GLU A 29 10.19 -2.71 -18.40
N HIS A 30 9.46 -3.39 -17.49
CA HIS A 30 9.60 -4.83 -17.26
C HIS A 30 8.91 -5.68 -18.33
N GLY A 31 8.16 -5.04 -19.24
CA GLY A 31 7.50 -5.69 -20.35
C GLY A 31 6.33 -6.56 -19.92
N LEU A 32 5.57 -6.15 -18.90
CA LEU A 32 4.32 -6.81 -18.51
C LEU A 32 3.34 -6.80 -19.71
N LYS A 33 2.81 -7.97 -20.08
CA LYS A 33 2.02 -8.17 -21.30
C LYS A 33 0.56 -8.48 -20.98
N GLY A 34 -0.29 -8.38 -21.99
CA GLY A 34 -1.70 -8.77 -21.87
C GLY A 34 -2.55 -7.80 -21.06
N VAL A 35 -2.03 -6.59 -20.81
CA VAL A 35 -2.71 -5.52 -20.10
C VAL A 35 -2.65 -4.21 -20.89
N GLU A 36 -3.67 -3.37 -20.75
CA GLU A 36 -3.66 -1.99 -21.26
C GLU A 36 -3.28 -1.04 -20.12
N PHE A 37 -2.29 -0.18 -20.33
CA PHE A 37 -1.82 0.76 -19.32
C PHE A 37 -2.48 2.13 -19.45
N ILE A 38 -3.00 2.63 -18.34
CA ILE A 38 -3.67 3.93 -18.24
C ILE A 38 -2.99 4.76 -17.15
N ALA A 39 -2.49 5.94 -17.49
CA ALA A 39 -1.94 6.90 -16.54
C ALA A 39 -2.93 8.05 -16.30
N ILE A 40 -3.29 8.29 -15.04
CA ILE A 40 -4.19 9.37 -14.63
C ILE A 40 -3.47 10.29 -13.65
N ASN A 41 -3.39 11.58 -13.94
CA ASN A 41 -2.79 12.54 -13.02
C ASN A 41 -3.38 13.94 -13.19
N THR A 42 -3.29 14.74 -12.14
CA THR A 42 -3.57 16.19 -12.16
C THR A 42 -2.33 17.01 -12.55
N ASP A 43 -1.15 16.37 -12.54
CA ASP A 43 0.10 16.98 -12.97
C ASP A 43 0.36 16.61 -14.44
N ALA A 44 0.18 17.61 -15.31
CA ALA A 44 0.34 17.42 -16.75
C ALA A 44 1.80 17.16 -17.15
N GLN A 45 2.78 17.66 -16.39
CA GLN A 45 4.19 17.43 -16.67
C GLN A 45 4.57 15.97 -16.40
N ALA A 46 4.08 15.42 -15.29
CA ALA A 46 4.29 14.01 -14.97
C ALA A 46 3.67 13.07 -16.02
N LEU A 47 2.49 13.39 -16.56
CA LEU A 47 1.84 12.57 -17.59
C LEU A 47 2.59 12.57 -18.93
N LEU A 48 3.19 13.69 -19.32
CA LEU A 48 3.97 13.76 -20.56
C LEU A 48 5.14 12.77 -20.55
N MET A 49 5.71 12.51 -19.37
CA MET A 49 6.81 11.56 -19.15
C MET A 49 6.35 10.12 -18.94
N SER A 50 5.04 9.84 -18.93
CA SER A 50 4.55 8.46 -18.79
C SER A 50 4.69 7.68 -20.10
N ASP A 51 4.97 6.39 -20.02
CA ASP A 51 5.03 5.49 -21.17
C ASP A 51 3.71 4.73 -21.39
N ALA A 52 2.67 5.01 -20.60
CA ALA A 52 1.37 4.36 -20.70
C ALA A 52 0.69 4.58 -22.06
N ASP A 53 -0.05 3.56 -22.52
CA ASP A 53 -0.81 3.57 -23.77
C ASP A 53 -1.81 4.72 -23.82
N VAL A 54 -2.46 4.97 -22.69
CA VAL A 54 -3.47 6.01 -22.52
C VAL A 54 -3.09 6.93 -21.37
N LYS A 55 -3.28 8.24 -21.57
CA LYS A 55 -2.97 9.28 -20.59
C LYS A 55 -4.17 10.18 -20.41
N LEU A 56 -4.60 10.37 -19.17
CA LEU A 56 -5.73 11.23 -18.82
C LEU A 56 -5.28 12.29 -17.81
N ASP A 57 -5.30 13.55 -18.26
CA ASP A 57 -5.14 14.72 -17.40
C ASP A 57 -6.48 15.06 -16.76
N VAL A 58 -6.54 15.06 -15.43
CA VAL A 58 -7.76 15.32 -14.66
C VAL A 58 -7.63 16.62 -13.87
N GLY A 59 -8.74 17.33 -13.70
CA GLY A 59 -8.76 18.56 -12.89
C GLY A 59 -7.95 19.71 -13.49
N ARG A 60 -7.88 19.81 -14.82
CA ARG A 60 -7.18 20.91 -15.51
C ARG A 60 -7.70 22.29 -15.10
N ASP A 61 -9.02 22.43 -14.94
CA ASP A 61 -9.64 23.69 -14.53
C ASP A 61 -9.40 24.03 -13.05
N SER A 62 -9.32 23.01 -12.19
CA SER A 62 -9.13 23.19 -10.74
C SER A 62 -7.67 23.35 -10.33
N THR A 63 -6.74 22.67 -11.01
CA THR A 63 -5.31 22.62 -10.66
C THR A 63 -4.42 23.39 -11.64
N ARG A 64 -4.93 23.79 -12.80
CA ARG A 64 -4.16 24.34 -13.94
C ARG A 64 -3.05 23.40 -14.42
N GLY A 65 -3.19 22.10 -14.17
CA GLY A 65 -2.20 21.07 -14.51
C GLY A 65 -0.98 21.03 -13.60
N LEU A 66 -1.05 21.66 -12.41
CA LEU A 66 0.05 21.76 -11.44
C LEU A 66 -0.02 20.73 -10.31
N GLY A 67 -0.97 19.80 -10.37
CA GLY A 67 -1.17 18.81 -9.32
C GLY A 67 -2.14 19.23 -8.20
N ALA A 68 -2.47 18.26 -7.34
CA ALA A 68 -3.44 18.44 -6.24
C ALA A 68 -2.84 19.05 -4.95
N GLY A 69 -1.57 19.44 -4.91
CA GLY A 69 -0.97 20.10 -3.75
C GLY A 69 -0.98 19.28 -2.43
N ALA A 70 -0.92 17.94 -2.53
CA ALA A 70 -1.06 17.00 -1.41
C ALA A 70 -2.42 17.11 -0.67
N ASP A 71 -3.45 17.60 -1.34
CA ASP A 71 -4.83 17.63 -0.86
C ASP A 71 -5.66 16.52 -1.55
N PRO A 72 -6.09 15.47 -0.81
CA PRO A 72 -6.94 14.41 -1.35
C PRO A 72 -8.27 14.91 -1.90
N GLU A 73 -8.87 15.96 -1.33
CA GLU A 73 -10.18 16.45 -1.78
C GLU A 73 -10.10 17.07 -3.17
N VAL A 74 -8.98 17.73 -3.48
CA VAL A 74 -8.72 18.25 -4.82
C VAL A 74 -8.56 17.09 -5.82
N GLY A 75 -7.82 16.05 -5.44
CA GLY A 75 -7.67 14.85 -6.26
C GLY A 75 -8.99 14.12 -6.52
N ARG A 76 -9.82 13.99 -5.49
CA ARG A 76 -11.15 13.39 -5.58
C ARG A 76 -12.06 14.17 -6.52
N LYS A 77 -12.16 15.48 -6.33
CA LYS A 77 -12.98 16.34 -7.19
C LYS A 77 -12.51 16.32 -8.64
N ALA A 78 -11.19 16.35 -8.86
CA ALA A 78 -10.63 16.25 -10.21
C ALA A 78 -11.03 14.94 -10.92
N ALA A 79 -11.03 13.81 -10.21
CA ALA A 79 -11.48 12.54 -10.76
C ALA A 79 -13.00 12.47 -10.96
N GLU A 80 -13.79 13.08 -10.06
CA GLU A 80 -15.25 13.18 -10.19
C GLU A 80 -15.66 14.03 -11.41
N ASP A 81 -14.97 15.15 -11.64
CA ASP A 81 -15.20 16.04 -12.78
C ASP A 81 -14.85 15.36 -14.12
N ALA A 82 -13.91 14.41 -14.11
CA ALA A 82 -13.48 13.61 -15.28
C ALA A 82 -14.14 12.23 -15.34
N LYS A 83 -15.27 12.02 -14.64
CA LYS A 83 -15.92 10.72 -14.53
C LYS A 83 -16.27 10.12 -15.89
N ASP A 84 -16.82 10.92 -16.81
CA ASP A 84 -17.30 10.42 -18.10
C ASP A 84 -16.13 9.89 -18.96
N ASP A 85 -14.98 10.58 -18.93
CA ASP A 85 -13.75 10.15 -19.60
C ASP A 85 -13.22 8.84 -18.98
N ILE A 86 -13.18 8.75 -17.64
CA ILE A 86 -12.76 7.53 -16.94
C ILE A 86 -13.69 6.36 -17.27
N GLU A 87 -15.00 6.59 -17.35
CA GLU A 87 -16.00 5.57 -17.69
C GLU A 87 -15.81 5.05 -19.13
N GLU A 88 -15.49 5.94 -20.08
CA GLU A 88 -15.17 5.55 -21.45
C GLU A 88 -13.88 4.72 -21.52
N LEU A 89 -12.82 5.14 -20.80
CA LEU A 89 -11.55 4.43 -20.75
C LEU A 89 -11.66 3.03 -20.16
N LEU A 90 -12.51 2.83 -19.15
CA LEU A 90 -12.66 1.55 -18.46
C LEU A 90 -13.70 0.62 -19.11
N ARG A 91 -14.41 1.08 -20.13
CA ARG A 91 -15.48 0.30 -20.76
C ARG A 91 -14.94 -0.98 -21.38
N GLY A 92 -15.63 -2.09 -21.10
CA GLY A 92 -15.29 -3.42 -21.63
C GLY A 92 -14.13 -4.11 -20.93
N ALA A 93 -13.60 -3.55 -19.83
CA ALA A 93 -12.65 -4.26 -18.99
C ALA A 93 -13.34 -5.36 -18.18
N ASP A 94 -12.78 -6.57 -18.19
CA ASP A 94 -13.20 -7.65 -17.30
C ASP A 94 -12.56 -7.49 -15.91
N MET A 95 -11.35 -6.92 -15.88
CA MET A 95 -10.58 -6.68 -14.67
C MET A 95 -9.84 -5.34 -14.75
N VAL A 96 -9.85 -4.59 -13.65
CA VAL A 96 -9.15 -3.31 -13.53
C VAL A 96 -8.29 -3.32 -12.28
N PHE A 97 -6.99 -3.11 -12.47
CA PHE A 97 -6.05 -2.83 -11.40
C PHE A 97 -5.96 -1.32 -11.19
N VAL A 98 -6.19 -0.85 -9.98
CA VAL A 98 -5.99 0.56 -9.61
C VAL A 98 -4.74 0.64 -8.74
N THR A 99 -3.68 1.26 -9.24
CA THR A 99 -2.43 1.43 -8.50
C THR A 99 -2.17 2.89 -8.14
N ALA A 100 -1.82 3.12 -6.88
CA ALA A 100 -1.60 4.45 -6.33
C ALA A 100 -0.59 4.41 -5.17
N GLY A 101 0.19 5.50 -5.06
CA GLY A 101 0.92 5.80 -3.83
C GLY A 101 0.03 6.62 -2.90
N GLU A 102 -0.37 6.03 -1.77
CA GLU A 102 -1.28 6.66 -0.82
C GLU A 102 -0.59 7.76 0.01
N GLY A 103 -1.39 8.70 0.48
CA GLY A 103 -0.93 9.86 1.25
C GLY A 103 -0.54 11.07 0.39
N GLY A 104 -0.61 10.97 -0.94
CA GLY A 104 -0.61 12.13 -1.83
C GLY A 104 -1.97 12.84 -1.90
N GLY A 105 -2.15 13.74 -2.87
CA GLY A 105 -3.46 14.32 -3.18
C GLY A 105 -4.21 13.50 -4.23
N THR A 106 -3.64 13.42 -5.43
CA THR A 106 -4.30 12.80 -6.60
C THR A 106 -4.55 11.31 -6.45
N GLY A 107 -3.54 10.55 -6.00
CA GLY A 107 -3.68 9.10 -5.78
C GLY A 107 -4.75 8.80 -4.73
N THR A 108 -4.53 9.30 -3.51
CA THR A 108 -5.42 9.13 -2.35
C THR A 108 -6.88 9.53 -2.62
N GLY A 109 -7.10 10.65 -3.32
CA GLY A 109 -8.44 11.15 -3.58
C GLY A 109 -9.11 10.53 -4.81
N GLY A 110 -8.32 10.28 -5.86
CA GLY A 110 -8.85 9.84 -7.15
C GLY A 110 -8.97 8.31 -7.27
N ALA A 111 -8.11 7.53 -6.60
CA ALA A 111 -8.15 6.07 -6.70
C ALA A 111 -9.52 5.47 -6.30
N PRO A 112 -10.18 5.92 -5.21
CA PRO A 112 -11.51 5.42 -4.85
C PRO A 112 -12.57 5.72 -5.92
N VAL A 113 -12.47 6.88 -6.59
CA VAL A 113 -13.40 7.29 -7.65
C VAL A 113 -13.25 6.37 -8.86
N VAL A 114 -12.01 6.16 -9.32
CA VAL A 114 -11.69 5.24 -10.43
C VAL A 114 -12.18 3.83 -10.12
N ALA A 115 -11.87 3.31 -8.94
CA ALA A 115 -12.31 1.98 -8.50
C ALA A 115 -13.83 1.85 -8.48
N THR A 116 -14.54 2.87 -7.98
CA THR A 116 -16.01 2.89 -7.98
C THR A 116 -16.58 2.84 -9.39
N ILE A 117 -15.97 3.53 -10.36
CA ILE A 117 -16.41 3.52 -11.76
C ILE A 117 -16.18 2.14 -12.37
N ALA A 118 -14.98 1.55 -12.20
CA ALA A 118 -14.66 0.21 -12.68
C ALA A 118 -15.66 -0.84 -12.16
N ARG A 119 -15.96 -0.81 -10.87
CA ARG A 119 -16.89 -1.73 -10.22
C ARG A 119 -18.33 -1.55 -10.72
N LYS A 120 -18.77 -0.31 -10.97
CA LYS A 120 -20.10 -0.03 -11.56
C LYS A 120 -20.23 -0.55 -13.00
N LEU A 121 -19.12 -0.60 -13.75
CA LEU A 121 -19.06 -1.18 -15.08
C LEU A 121 -19.02 -2.72 -15.07
N GLY A 122 -18.92 -3.35 -13.89
CA GLY A 122 -18.93 -4.81 -13.73
C GLY A 122 -17.55 -5.46 -13.80
N ALA A 123 -16.47 -4.68 -13.85
CA ALA A 123 -15.11 -5.18 -13.83
C ALA A 123 -14.71 -5.63 -12.42
N LEU A 124 -13.97 -6.74 -12.33
CA LEU A 124 -13.31 -7.14 -11.08
C LEU A 124 -12.25 -6.09 -10.73
N THR A 125 -12.46 -5.36 -9.64
CA THR A 125 -11.66 -4.19 -9.30
C THR A 125 -10.70 -4.51 -8.16
N VAL A 126 -9.40 -4.48 -8.47
CA VAL A 126 -8.33 -4.76 -7.50
C VAL A 126 -7.50 -3.51 -7.27
N GLY A 127 -7.49 -3.01 -6.03
CA GLY A 127 -6.59 -1.93 -5.63
C GLY A 127 -5.23 -2.49 -5.22
N VAL A 128 -4.14 -1.94 -5.73
CA VAL A 128 -2.77 -2.27 -5.32
C VAL A 128 -2.05 -0.98 -4.95
N VAL A 129 -1.97 -0.69 -3.65
CA VAL A 129 -1.53 0.62 -3.16
C VAL A 129 -0.43 0.51 -2.12
N THR A 130 0.38 1.56 -2.02
CA THR A 130 1.46 1.65 -1.03
C THR A 130 1.13 2.63 0.08
N ARG A 131 1.42 2.26 1.33
CA ARG A 131 1.50 3.21 2.45
C ARG A 131 2.83 3.97 2.37
N PRO A 132 2.87 5.27 2.71
CA PRO A 132 4.10 6.06 2.68
C PRO A 132 5.11 5.54 3.71
N PHE A 133 6.38 5.87 3.51
CA PHE A 133 7.41 5.59 4.51
C PHE A 133 7.19 6.45 5.77
N SER A 134 7.59 5.94 6.93
CA SER A 134 7.53 6.65 8.21
C SER A 134 8.26 8.00 8.17
N PHE A 135 9.36 8.11 7.40
CA PHE A 135 10.13 9.36 7.27
C PHE A 135 9.40 10.45 6.47
N GLU A 136 8.37 10.12 5.69
CA GLU A 136 7.58 11.11 4.93
C GLU A 136 6.63 11.93 5.81
N GLY A 137 6.51 11.54 7.09
CA GLY A 137 5.84 12.30 8.12
C GLY A 137 4.39 11.88 8.37
N LYS A 138 3.90 12.25 9.57
CA LYS A 138 2.62 11.75 10.09
C LYS A 138 1.40 12.24 9.29
N ARG A 139 1.48 13.43 8.70
CA ARG A 139 0.40 13.98 7.85
C ARG A 139 0.13 13.06 6.65
N ARG A 140 1.19 12.61 5.98
CA ARG A 140 1.10 11.72 4.80
C ARG A 140 0.52 10.37 5.17
N SER A 141 1.00 9.79 6.28
CA SER A 141 0.46 8.54 6.84
C SER A 141 -1.03 8.62 7.18
N ASN A 142 -1.48 9.71 7.83
CA ASN A 142 -2.90 9.88 8.16
C ASN A 142 -3.77 10.04 6.90
N GLN A 143 -3.29 10.76 5.89
CA GLN A 143 -3.98 10.87 4.60
C GLN A 143 -4.08 9.50 3.91
N ALA A 144 -3.00 8.71 3.94
CA ALA A 144 -2.97 7.38 3.35
C ALA A 144 -3.98 6.43 4.01
N GLU A 145 -4.07 6.39 5.34
CA GLU A 145 -5.05 5.54 6.02
C GLU A 145 -6.49 5.90 5.66
N ASN A 146 -6.79 7.20 5.53
CA ASN A 146 -8.11 7.65 5.08
C ASN A 146 -8.41 7.24 3.63
N GLY A 147 -7.43 7.38 2.73
CA GLY A 147 -7.55 6.95 1.33
C GLY A 147 -7.74 5.44 1.19
N ILE A 148 -6.93 4.64 1.90
CA ILE A 148 -7.03 3.18 1.96
C ILE A 148 -8.42 2.74 2.45
N ASN A 149 -8.97 3.41 3.47
CA ASN A 149 -10.31 3.09 3.97
C ASN A 149 -11.39 3.37 2.91
N ALA A 150 -11.33 4.52 2.23
CA ALA A 150 -12.27 4.86 1.16
C ALA A 150 -12.13 3.92 -0.06
N LEU A 151 -10.90 3.54 -0.40
CA LEU A 151 -10.60 2.63 -1.50
C LEU A 151 -11.09 1.22 -1.20
N ARG A 152 -10.99 0.75 0.06
CA ARG A 152 -11.50 -0.55 0.48
C ARG A 152 -12.99 -0.72 0.23
N GLU A 153 -13.79 0.33 0.41
CA GLU A 153 -15.23 0.31 0.14
C GLU A 153 -15.55 0.30 -1.36
N SER A 154 -14.58 0.73 -2.19
CA SER A 154 -14.72 0.92 -3.63
C SER A 154 -14.20 -0.26 -4.45
N CYS A 155 -13.28 -1.07 -3.91
CA CYS A 155 -12.69 -2.24 -4.57
C CYS A 155 -13.33 -3.56 -4.13
N ASP A 156 -13.15 -4.60 -4.94
CA ASP A 156 -13.49 -5.97 -4.55
C ASP A 156 -12.38 -6.59 -3.67
N THR A 157 -11.13 -6.32 -4.03
CA THR A 157 -9.94 -6.66 -3.25
C THR A 157 -8.98 -5.46 -3.19
N LEU A 158 -8.38 -5.22 -2.02
CA LEU A 158 -7.38 -4.17 -1.81
C LEU A 158 -6.11 -4.76 -1.22
N ILE A 159 -5.03 -4.76 -1.99
CA ILE A 159 -3.68 -5.12 -1.57
C ILE A 159 -2.99 -3.86 -1.07
N VAL A 160 -2.61 -3.85 0.21
CA VAL A 160 -1.91 -2.73 0.84
C VAL A 160 -0.46 -3.13 1.11
N ILE A 161 0.48 -2.38 0.53
CA ILE A 161 1.91 -2.60 0.66
C ILE A 161 2.49 -1.56 1.62
N PRO A 162 3.01 -1.97 2.80
CA PRO A 162 3.67 -1.05 3.72
C PRO A 162 5.11 -0.75 3.28
N ASN A 163 5.38 0.47 2.80
CA ASN A 163 6.73 0.83 2.33
C ASN A 163 7.81 0.68 3.43
N ASP A 164 7.46 0.85 4.70
CA ASP A 164 8.39 0.63 5.83
C ASP A 164 8.95 -0.81 5.89
N ARG A 165 8.24 -1.79 5.33
CA ARG A 165 8.72 -3.18 5.27
C ARG A 165 9.77 -3.39 4.21
N LEU A 166 9.76 -2.57 3.15
CA LEU A 166 10.78 -2.59 2.11
C LEU A 166 12.15 -2.19 2.68
N LEU A 167 12.19 -1.28 3.66
CA LEU A 167 13.41 -0.92 4.38
C LEU A 167 13.99 -2.05 5.24
N GLN A 168 13.15 -3.00 5.67
CA GLN A 168 13.59 -4.17 6.45
C GLN A 168 14.13 -5.29 5.55
N MET A 169 13.67 -5.34 4.30
CA MET A 169 14.10 -6.31 3.30
C MET A 169 15.36 -5.84 2.53
N GLY A 170 15.58 -4.53 2.45
CA GLY A 170 16.75 -3.94 1.81
C GLY A 170 17.98 -3.81 2.73
N ASP A 171 19.13 -3.54 2.12
CA ASP A 171 20.37 -3.29 2.85
C ASP A 171 20.35 -1.96 3.63
N ALA A 172 21.12 -1.86 4.72
CA ALA A 172 21.21 -0.64 5.53
C ALA A 172 21.75 0.60 4.78
N ALA A 173 22.28 0.41 3.57
CA ALA A 173 22.82 1.46 2.70
C ALA A 173 21.86 1.91 1.58
N VAL A 174 20.60 1.46 1.58
CA VAL A 174 19.61 1.78 0.55
C VAL A 174 19.41 3.30 0.45
N SER A 175 19.54 3.83 -0.78
CA SER A 175 19.27 5.24 -1.05
C SER A 175 17.76 5.52 -1.12
N LEU A 176 17.36 6.79 -1.00
CA LEU A 176 15.95 7.18 -1.14
C LEU A 176 15.36 6.75 -2.49
N MET A 177 16.15 6.86 -3.57
CA MET A 177 15.72 6.48 -4.91
C MET A 177 15.53 4.97 -5.02
N ASP A 178 16.41 4.18 -4.41
CA ASP A 178 16.30 2.72 -4.42
C ASP A 178 15.12 2.25 -3.57
N ALA A 179 14.79 2.96 -2.49
CA ALA A 179 13.62 2.66 -1.67
C ALA A 179 12.30 2.85 -2.45
N PHE A 180 12.14 3.96 -3.18
CA PHE A 180 10.97 4.16 -4.04
C PHE A 180 10.92 3.17 -5.20
N ARG A 181 12.08 2.86 -5.81
CA ARG A 181 12.16 1.81 -6.85
C ARG A 181 11.70 0.45 -6.31
N SER A 182 12.06 0.12 -5.08
CA SER A 182 11.62 -1.11 -4.42
C SER A 182 10.10 -1.11 -4.22
N ALA A 183 9.49 0.04 -3.91
CA ALA A 183 8.03 0.16 -3.80
C ALA A 183 7.35 -0.06 -5.15
N ASP A 184 7.88 0.52 -6.23
CA ASP A 184 7.37 0.32 -7.59
C ASP A 184 7.51 -1.15 -8.03
N GLU A 185 8.60 -1.82 -7.65
CA GLU A 185 8.81 -3.24 -7.94
C GLU A 185 7.82 -4.14 -7.19
N VAL A 186 7.48 -3.82 -5.94
CA VAL A 186 6.44 -4.56 -5.21
C VAL A 186 5.04 -4.30 -5.78
N LEU A 187 4.75 -3.08 -6.25
CA LEU A 187 3.52 -2.79 -7.00
C LEU A 187 3.44 -3.61 -8.29
N LEU A 188 4.53 -3.68 -9.05
CA LEU A 188 4.66 -4.55 -10.23
C LEU A 188 4.38 -6.00 -9.85
N ASN A 189 5.05 -6.55 -8.84
CA ASN A 189 4.87 -7.94 -8.45
C ASN A 189 3.42 -8.26 -8.02
N GLY A 190 2.73 -7.31 -7.39
CA GLY A 190 1.32 -7.46 -7.03
C GLY A 190 0.37 -7.55 -8.22
N VAL A 191 0.59 -6.72 -9.25
CA VAL A 191 -0.19 -6.79 -10.49
C VAL A 191 0.23 -8.01 -11.32
N GLN A 192 1.54 -8.22 -11.49
CA GLN A 192 2.12 -9.31 -12.27
C GLN A 192 1.71 -10.68 -11.73
N GLY A 193 1.77 -10.89 -10.42
CA GLY A 193 1.44 -12.18 -9.80
C GLY A 193 0.03 -12.66 -10.10
N ILE A 194 -0.92 -11.74 -10.32
CA ILE A 194 -2.30 -12.07 -10.70
C ILE A 194 -2.47 -12.12 -12.21
N THR A 195 -1.92 -11.15 -12.93
CA THR A 195 -2.07 -11.05 -14.38
C THR A 195 -1.42 -12.22 -15.10
N ASP A 196 -0.21 -12.62 -14.70
CA ASP A 196 0.50 -13.74 -15.30
C ASP A 196 -0.26 -15.07 -15.17
N LEU A 197 -1.02 -15.27 -14.08
CA LEU A 197 -1.85 -16.46 -13.91
C LEU A 197 -2.98 -16.56 -14.93
N ILE A 198 -3.41 -15.43 -15.49
CA ILE A 198 -4.52 -15.33 -16.44
C ILE A 198 -3.98 -15.27 -17.88
N THR A 199 -2.93 -14.48 -18.10
CA THR A 199 -2.44 -14.15 -19.45
C THR A 199 -1.33 -15.05 -19.94
N THR A 200 -0.56 -15.64 -19.02
CA THR A 200 0.65 -16.41 -19.36
C THR A 200 0.38 -17.90 -19.17
N PRO A 201 0.42 -18.71 -20.25
CA PRO A 201 0.17 -20.14 -20.13
C PRO A 201 1.23 -20.84 -19.27
N GLY A 202 0.79 -21.55 -18.25
CA GLY A 202 1.58 -22.50 -17.48
C GLY A 202 1.18 -23.96 -17.72
N LEU A 203 1.79 -24.85 -16.93
CA LEU A 203 1.42 -26.27 -16.86
C LEU A 203 0.03 -26.45 -16.23
N ILE A 204 -0.25 -25.67 -15.18
CA ILE A 204 -1.52 -25.59 -14.49
C ILE A 204 -2.04 -24.16 -14.66
N ASN A 205 -2.97 -24.00 -15.60
CA ASN A 205 -3.63 -22.74 -15.87
C ASN A 205 -4.81 -22.56 -14.93
N VAL A 206 -4.93 -21.35 -14.39
CA VAL A 206 -6.08 -20.91 -13.62
C VAL A 206 -6.99 -20.14 -14.56
N ASP A 207 -8.30 -20.36 -14.47
CA ASP A 207 -9.24 -19.57 -15.28
C ASP A 207 -9.59 -18.24 -14.60
N PHE A 208 -10.10 -17.28 -15.38
CA PHE A 208 -10.49 -15.98 -14.83
C PHE A 208 -11.65 -16.10 -13.81
N ALA A 209 -12.51 -17.12 -13.93
CA ALA A 209 -13.64 -17.30 -13.03
C ALA A 209 -13.19 -17.74 -11.63
N ASP A 210 -12.14 -18.56 -11.54
CA ASP A 210 -11.49 -18.96 -10.30
C ASP A 210 -10.91 -17.72 -9.60
N VAL A 211 -10.07 -16.93 -10.30
CA VAL A 211 -9.51 -15.68 -9.75
C VAL A 211 -10.62 -14.75 -9.28
N LYS A 212 -11.67 -14.57 -10.10
CA LYS A 212 -12.84 -13.78 -9.74
C LYS A 212 -13.55 -14.34 -8.51
N GLY A 213 -13.67 -15.65 -8.37
CA GLY A 213 -14.31 -16.30 -7.22
C GLY A 213 -13.62 -16.02 -5.89
N VAL A 214 -12.29 -15.98 -5.87
CA VAL A 214 -11.53 -15.66 -4.64
C VAL A 214 -11.41 -14.16 -4.38
N MET A 215 -11.29 -13.33 -5.41
CA MET A 215 -11.03 -11.90 -5.25
C MET A 215 -12.31 -11.03 -5.21
N SER A 216 -13.47 -11.57 -5.59
CA SER A 216 -14.72 -10.81 -5.54
C SER A 216 -15.17 -10.60 -4.09
N GLY A 217 -15.13 -9.35 -3.62
CA GLY A 217 -15.57 -9.00 -2.26
C GLY A 217 -14.68 -9.53 -1.15
N ALA A 218 -13.42 -9.88 -1.44
CA ALA A 218 -12.47 -10.40 -0.46
C ALA A 218 -11.98 -9.33 0.52
N GLY A 219 -12.21 -8.05 0.24
CA GLY A 219 -11.85 -6.95 1.13
C GLY A 219 -10.35 -6.69 1.10
N THR A 220 -9.69 -6.76 2.26
CA THR A 220 -8.23 -6.50 2.32
C THR A 220 -7.46 -7.78 2.03
N ALA A 221 -6.43 -7.66 1.22
CA ALA A 221 -5.49 -8.72 0.90
C ALA A 221 -4.06 -8.31 1.25
N LEU A 222 -3.25 -9.32 1.51
CA LEU A 222 -1.83 -9.21 1.78
C LEU A 222 -1.06 -10.03 0.75
N MET A 223 0.16 -9.60 0.44
CA MET A 223 1.00 -10.26 -0.55
C MET A 223 2.32 -10.67 0.09
N GLY A 224 2.74 -11.91 -0.19
CA GLY A 224 4.07 -12.42 0.11
C GLY A 224 4.77 -12.83 -1.19
N ILE A 225 6.05 -12.49 -1.30
CA ILE A 225 6.88 -12.85 -2.45
C ILE A 225 8.14 -13.51 -1.93
N GLY A 226 8.54 -14.61 -2.56
CA GLY A 226 9.81 -15.27 -2.31
C GLY A 226 10.43 -15.77 -3.60
N SER A 227 11.74 -15.76 -3.69
CA SER A 227 12.46 -16.42 -4.77
C SER A 227 13.67 -17.19 -4.26
N ALA A 228 13.99 -18.28 -4.94
CA ALA A 228 15.11 -19.14 -4.59
C ALA A 228 15.63 -19.88 -5.84
N ARG A 229 16.85 -20.40 -5.74
CA ARG A 229 17.58 -21.12 -6.79
C ARG A 229 18.20 -22.41 -6.24
N GLY A 230 18.52 -23.36 -7.13
CA GLY A 230 19.14 -24.64 -6.78
C GLY A 230 18.20 -25.66 -6.11
N ASP A 231 18.78 -26.61 -5.38
CA ASP A 231 18.02 -27.74 -4.81
C ASP A 231 16.96 -27.26 -3.79
N GLY A 232 15.72 -27.73 -3.97
CA GLY A 232 14.57 -27.35 -3.14
C GLY A 232 14.16 -25.88 -3.32
N ARG A 233 14.47 -25.26 -4.46
CA ARG A 233 14.12 -23.86 -4.78
C ARG A 233 12.65 -23.54 -4.57
N ALA A 234 11.72 -24.39 -5.02
CA ALA A 234 10.29 -24.10 -4.86
C ALA A 234 9.84 -24.06 -3.39
N LEU A 235 10.28 -25.03 -2.57
CA LEU A 235 9.96 -25.06 -1.15
C LEU A 235 10.57 -23.86 -0.40
N LYS A 236 11.83 -23.53 -0.67
CA LYS A 236 12.49 -22.34 -0.08
C LYS A 236 11.80 -21.04 -0.50
N ALA A 237 11.44 -20.91 -1.76
CA ALA A 237 10.73 -19.73 -2.26
C ALA A 237 9.34 -19.59 -1.60
N ALA A 238 8.61 -20.69 -1.43
CA ALA A 238 7.34 -20.71 -0.71
C ALA A 238 7.51 -20.34 0.77
N GLU A 239 8.54 -20.86 1.44
CA GLU A 239 8.86 -20.51 2.84
C GLU A 239 9.17 -19.02 2.99
N ILE A 240 9.94 -18.44 2.07
CA ILE A 240 10.22 -16.99 2.05
C ILE A 240 8.93 -16.19 1.81
N ALA A 241 8.06 -16.66 0.89
CA ALA A 241 6.81 -15.98 0.58
C ALA A 241 5.85 -15.95 1.77
N ILE A 242 5.67 -17.07 2.49
CA ILE A 242 4.79 -17.18 3.67
C ILE A 242 5.33 -16.37 4.86
N ASN A 243 6.67 -16.28 4.99
CA ASN A 243 7.32 -15.50 6.04
C ASN A 243 7.68 -14.07 5.59
N SER A 244 7.13 -13.61 4.47
CA SER A 244 7.49 -12.31 3.89
C SER A 244 7.08 -11.17 4.83
N PRO A 245 7.94 -10.16 5.07
CA PRO A 245 7.59 -8.98 5.86
C PRO A 245 6.40 -8.17 5.34
N LEU A 246 6.01 -8.39 4.07
CA LEU A 246 4.86 -7.78 3.42
C LEU A 246 3.51 -8.38 3.89
N LEU A 247 3.52 -9.59 4.45
CA LEU A 247 2.38 -10.18 5.14
C LEU A 247 2.32 -9.61 6.58
N GLU A 248 1.66 -8.46 6.76
CA GLU A 248 1.51 -7.82 8.07
C GLU A 248 0.77 -8.70 9.11
N ALA A 249 -0.04 -9.66 8.64
CA ALA A 249 -0.80 -10.61 9.44
C ALA A 249 -0.45 -12.05 9.06
N SER A 250 -0.63 -12.96 10.03
CA SER A 250 -0.46 -14.40 9.80
C SER A 250 -1.38 -14.90 8.69
N MET A 251 -0.87 -15.80 7.85
CA MET A 251 -1.60 -16.44 6.76
C MET A 251 -2.74 -17.34 7.24
N GLU A 252 -2.72 -17.76 8.51
CA GLU A 252 -3.73 -18.63 9.14
C GLU A 252 -5.16 -18.07 9.08
N GLY A 253 -5.32 -16.76 8.96
CA GLY A 253 -6.64 -16.09 8.91
C GLY A 253 -7.22 -15.88 7.51
N ALA A 254 -6.52 -16.29 6.45
CA ALA A 254 -6.94 -16.05 5.08
C ALA A 254 -7.96 -17.11 4.63
N GLN A 255 -9.15 -16.66 4.20
CA GLN A 255 -10.19 -17.53 3.65
C GLN A 255 -10.00 -17.78 2.14
N GLY A 256 -9.24 -16.93 1.46
CA GLY A 256 -8.89 -17.09 0.05
C GLY A 256 -7.40 -16.92 -0.15
N VAL A 257 -6.77 -17.80 -0.92
CA VAL A 257 -5.34 -17.73 -1.24
C VAL A 257 -5.15 -17.93 -2.73
N LEU A 258 -4.46 -17.00 -3.38
CA LEU A 258 -3.96 -17.16 -4.73
C LEU A 258 -2.46 -17.44 -4.67
N LEU A 259 -2.05 -18.61 -5.17
CA LEU A 259 -0.67 -19.05 -5.21
C LEU A 259 -0.20 -19.10 -6.67
N SER A 260 0.79 -18.28 -6.99
CA SER A 260 1.47 -18.26 -8.28
C SER A 260 2.90 -18.78 -8.12
N VAL A 261 3.26 -19.78 -8.91
CA VAL A 261 4.63 -20.30 -8.97
C VAL A 261 5.19 -20.07 -10.37
N ALA A 262 6.12 -19.13 -10.48
CA ALA A 262 6.83 -18.82 -11.71
C ALA A 262 8.20 -19.50 -11.72
N GLY A 263 8.55 -20.14 -12.83
CA GLY A 263 9.86 -20.78 -13.03
C GLY A 263 10.12 -21.10 -14.49
N GLY A 264 11.32 -21.57 -14.80
CA GLY A 264 11.66 -22.00 -16.16
C GLY A 264 10.86 -23.24 -16.61
N SER A 265 11.01 -23.61 -17.88
CA SER A 265 10.43 -24.85 -18.44
C SER A 265 10.92 -26.14 -17.75
N ASP A 266 11.92 -26.05 -16.88
CA ASP A 266 12.46 -27.14 -16.06
C ASP A 266 11.67 -27.38 -14.75
N LEU A 267 10.66 -26.54 -14.46
CA LEU A 267 9.87 -26.62 -13.23
C LEU A 267 9.13 -27.96 -13.13
N GLY A 268 9.49 -28.75 -12.12
CA GLY A 268 8.93 -30.09 -11.92
C GLY A 268 7.60 -30.09 -11.14
N LEU A 269 6.74 -31.07 -11.42
CA LEU A 269 5.49 -31.29 -10.67
C LEU A 269 5.73 -31.52 -9.17
N PHE A 270 6.84 -32.17 -8.81
CA PHE A 270 7.20 -32.42 -7.41
C PHE A 270 7.51 -31.13 -6.66
N GLU A 271 8.31 -30.25 -7.25
CA GLU A 271 8.64 -28.93 -6.70
C GLU A 271 7.38 -28.08 -6.47
N ILE A 272 6.47 -28.10 -7.45
CA ILE A 272 5.16 -27.46 -7.38
C ILE A 272 4.34 -28.02 -6.21
N ASN A 273 4.25 -29.34 -6.08
CA ASN A 273 3.45 -29.98 -5.03
C ASN A 273 3.99 -29.68 -3.63
N GLU A 274 5.31 -29.62 -3.45
CA GLU A 274 5.93 -29.23 -2.17
C GLU A 274 5.59 -27.79 -1.79
N ALA A 275 5.70 -26.84 -2.73
CA ALA A 275 5.36 -25.44 -2.49
C ALA A 275 3.87 -25.26 -2.16
N ALA A 276 2.98 -25.94 -2.90
CA ALA A 276 1.54 -25.89 -2.66
C ALA A 276 1.14 -26.49 -1.31
N SER A 277 1.76 -27.62 -0.92
CA SER A 277 1.48 -28.28 0.36
C SER A 277 1.86 -27.39 1.54
N LEU A 278 3.02 -26.74 1.48
CA LEU A 278 3.48 -25.82 2.53
C LEU A 278 2.54 -24.63 2.70
N VAL A 279 2.07 -24.06 1.59
CA VAL A 279 1.11 -22.95 1.61
C VAL A 279 -0.24 -23.39 2.17
N GLN A 280 -0.69 -24.60 1.83
CA GLN A 280 -1.93 -25.17 2.36
C GLN A 280 -1.87 -25.43 3.87
N GLU A 281 -0.73 -25.87 4.38
CA GLU A 281 -0.50 -26.07 5.82
C GLU A 281 -0.47 -24.73 6.60
N ALA A 282 -0.02 -23.65 5.97
CA ALA A 282 0.02 -22.31 6.56
C ALA A 282 -1.30 -21.53 6.46
N ALA A 283 -2.19 -21.91 5.55
CA ALA A 283 -3.50 -21.29 5.35
C ALA A 283 -4.56 -21.88 6.30
N HIS A 284 -5.74 -21.24 6.34
CA HIS A 284 -6.89 -21.79 7.07
C HIS A 284 -7.33 -23.14 6.47
N ALA A 285 -7.78 -24.09 7.30
CA ALA A 285 -8.18 -25.44 6.84
C ALA A 285 -9.34 -25.43 5.81
N GLU A 286 -10.19 -24.40 5.88
CA GLU A 286 -11.31 -24.16 4.95
C GLU A 286 -11.00 -23.06 3.92
N ALA A 287 -9.72 -22.67 3.77
CA ALA A 287 -9.33 -21.66 2.79
C ALA A 287 -9.55 -22.18 1.37
N ASN A 288 -10.13 -21.34 0.52
CA ASN A 288 -10.16 -21.58 -0.92
C ASN A 288 -8.81 -21.21 -1.53
N ILE A 289 -8.00 -22.22 -1.86
CA ILE A 289 -6.67 -22.04 -2.42
C ILE A 289 -6.71 -22.28 -3.92
N ILE A 290 -6.42 -21.24 -4.69
CA ILE A 290 -6.22 -21.32 -6.13
C ILE A 290 -4.73 -21.36 -6.41
N PHE A 291 -4.33 -22.37 -7.16
CA PHE A 291 -2.95 -22.60 -7.52
C PHE A 291 -2.76 -22.49 -9.03
N GLY A 292 -1.76 -21.72 -9.46
CA GLY A 292 -1.33 -21.71 -10.85
C GLY A 292 0.19 -21.64 -11.00
N THR A 293 0.63 -22.07 -12.17
CA THR A 293 2.04 -22.02 -12.58
C THR A 293 2.21 -21.03 -13.70
N VAL A 294 3.36 -20.37 -13.75
CA VAL A 294 3.77 -19.49 -14.85
C VAL A 294 5.11 -19.99 -15.37
N ILE A 295 5.21 -20.21 -16.68
CA ILE A 295 6.49 -20.59 -17.30
C ILE A 295 7.17 -19.32 -17.82
N ASP A 296 8.32 -19.01 -17.24
CA ASP A 296 9.17 -17.90 -17.64
C ASP A 296 10.63 -18.36 -17.76
N ASP A 297 11.04 -18.65 -18.99
CA ASP A 297 12.41 -19.11 -19.30
C ASP A 297 13.48 -18.03 -19.03
N SER A 298 13.10 -16.76 -18.83
CA SER A 298 14.05 -15.69 -18.47
C SER A 298 14.59 -15.82 -17.05
N LEU A 299 13.87 -16.55 -16.18
CA LEU A 299 14.27 -16.82 -14.79
C LEU A 299 15.42 -17.83 -14.68
N GLY A 300 15.64 -18.67 -15.70
CA GLY A 300 16.65 -19.72 -15.68
C GLY A 300 16.38 -20.73 -14.55
N ASP A 301 17.28 -20.80 -13.57
CA ASP A 301 17.17 -21.71 -12.41
C ASP A 301 16.40 -21.11 -11.21
N GLU A 302 15.84 -19.92 -11.36
CA GLU A 302 15.08 -19.26 -10.31
C GLU A 302 13.60 -19.67 -10.32
N VAL A 303 13.09 -19.98 -9.13
CA VAL A 303 11.66 -20.13 -8.89
C VAL A 303 11.20 -18.96 -8.03
N ARG A 304 10.16 -18.27 -8.47
CA ARG A 304 9.49 -17.19 -7.74
C ARG A 304 8.10 -17.65 -7.34
N VAL A 305 7.81 -17.55 -6.05
CA VAL A 305 6.51 -17.86 -5.47
C VAL A 305 5.88 -16.56 -5.01
N THR A 306 4.66 -16.30 -5.48
CA THR A 306 3.84 -15.17 -5.05
C THR A 306 2.58 -15.72 -4.39
N VAL A 307 2.33 -15.27 -3.17
CA VAL A 307 1.17 -15.64 -2.36
C VAL A 307 0.34 -14.39 -2.15
N ILE A 308 -0.93 -14.43 -2.52
CA ILE A 308 -1.88 -13.37 -2.24
C ILE A 308 -2.96 -13.95 -1.34
N ALA A 309 -2.95 -13.54 -0.09
CA ALA A 309 -3.90 -13.96 0.93
C ALA A 309 -4.99 -12.90 1.06
N ALA A 310 -6.25 -13.29 0.94
CA ALA A 310 -7.40 -12.41 0.98
C ALA A 310 -8.51 -12.99 1.89
N GLY A 311 -9.52 -12.18 2.19
CA GLY A 311 -10.62 -12.62 3.05
C GLY A 311 -10.19 -12.78 4.51
N PHE A 312 -9.27 -11.94 4.99
CA PHE A 312 -9.02 -11.83 6.42
C PHE A 312 -10.28 -11.28 7.09
N ASP A 313 -10.81 -12.01 8.07
CA ASP A 313 -11.99 -11.57 8.81
C ASP A 313 -11.82 -10.12 9.27
N SER A 314 -12.82 -9.30 8.97
CA SER A 314 -12.91 -7.88 9.36
C SER A 314 -12.99 -7.66 10.89
N THR A 315 -12.79 -8.71 11.68
CA THR A 315 -12.37 -8.58 13.06
C THR A 315 -10.88 -8.20 13.07
N GLY A 316 -10.60 -6.91 12.96
CA GLY A 316 -9.27 -6.36 13.25
C GLY A 316 -8.72 -6.91 14.58
N PRO A 317 -7.40 -6.78 14.85
CA PRO A 317 -6.74 -7.46 15.96
C PRO A 317 -7.54 -7.23 17.23
N SER A 318 -8.30 -8.26 17.64
CA SER A 318 -9.09 -8.19 18.84
C SER A 318 -8.07 -8.13 19.97
N ARG A 319 -7.80 -6.93 20.49
CA ARG A 319 -7.27 -6.78 21.84
C ARG A 319 -8.26 -7.52 22.71
N LYS A 320 -7.94 -8.77 23.07
CA LYS A 320 -8.70 -9.52 24.06
C LYS A 320 -8.81 -8.58 25.26
N PRO A 321 -10.02 -8.11 25.63
CA PRO A 321 -10.15 -7.36 26.87
C PRO A 321 -9.69 -8.34 27.95
N VAL A 322 -8.67 -7.93 28.70
CA VAL A 322 -8.25 -8.67 29.90
C VAL A 322 -9.46 -8.66 30.82
N VAL A 323 -10.20 -9.78 30.84
CA VAL A 323 -11.30 -10.00 31.76
C VAL A 323 -10.65 -10.20 33.13
N GLY A 324 -10.57 -9.12 33.90
CA GLY A 324 -10.20 -9.20 35.31
C GLY A 324 -11.30 -9.92 36.06
N GLU A 325 -10.96 -11.07 36.65
CA GLU A 325 -11.77 -11.73 37.66
C GLU A 325 -12.04 -10.79 38.85
N GLY A 326 -13.26 -10.86 39.39
CA GLY A 326 -13.52 -10.46 40.77
C GLY A 326 -14.31 -9.17 40.95
N THR A 327 -15.63 -9.30 40.86
CA THR A 327 -16.58 -8.36 41.45
C THR A 327 -16.38 -8.29 42.97
N SER A 328 -16.03 -7.12 43.49
CA SER A 328 -16.36 -6.72 44.86
C SER A 328 -16.78 -5.26 44.85
N GLY A 329 -18.00 -5.03 45.35
CA GLY A 329 -18.74 -3.78 45.19
C GLY A 329 -18.03 -2.58 45.82
N VAL A 330 -18.01 -1.47 45.09
CA VAL A 330 -17.54 -0.17 45.59
C VAL A 330 -18.71 0.51 46.30
N ALA A 331 -18.62 0.63 47.62
CA ALA A 331 -19.51 1.46 48.41
C ALA A 331 -19.16 2.95 48.24
N SER A 332 -20.18 3.81 48.21
CA SER A 332 -20.04 5.27 48.11
C SER A 332 -19.38 5.85 49.37
N GLY A 333 -18.12 6.28 49.26
CA GLY A 333 -17.38 6.96 50.33
C GLY A 333 -17.46 8.48 50.23
N THR A 334 -17.80 9.13 51.34
CA THR A 334 -17.86 10.59 51.55
C THR A 334 -16.50 11.27 51.44
N ALA A 335 -16.50 12.51 50.92
CA ALA A 335 -15.31 13.34 50.70
C ALA A 335 -14.54 13.68 51.99
N GLY A 336 -13.33 13.11 52.13
CA GLY A 336 -12.34 13.50 53.13
C GLY A 336 -11.29 14.43 52.55
N LYS A 337 -11.03 15.57 53.21
CA LYS A 337 -9.94 16.51 52.88
C LYS A 337 -8.58 15.83 53.08
N VAL A 338 -7.82 15.67 52.00
CA VAL A 338 -6.42 15.25 52.05
C VAL A 338 -5.52 16.48 52.22
N ARG A 339 -4.76 16.52 53.32
CA ARG A 339 -3.63 17.43 53.51
C ARG A 339 -2.42 16.83 52.78
N SER A 340 -1.82 17.55 51.85
CA SER A 340 -0.56 17.19 51.20
C SER A 340 0.62 17.62 52.05
N SER A 341 1.44 16.65 52.49
CA SER A 341 2.73 16.92 53.15
C SER A 341 3.78 15.93 52.66
N ILE A 342 4.25 16.05 51.41
CA ILE A 342 5.42 15.28 50.90
C ILE A 342 6.24 16.08 49.87
N PHE A 343 6.28 17.41 49.97
CA PHE A 343 7.30 18.18 49.24
C PHE A 343 7.80 19.32 50.13
N GLU A 344 8.90 19.05 50.84
CA GLU A 344 9.78 20.12 51.31
C GLU A 344 10.72 20.51 50.14
N PRO A 345 10.93 21.80 49.88
CA PRO A 345 11.92 22.24 48.90
C PRO A 345 13.32 22.05 49.48
N ALA A 346 14.11 21.16 48.89
CA ALA A 346 15.54 21.09 49.16
C ALA A 346 16.24 22.27 48.46
N ASP A 347 17.09 22.99 49.19
CA ASP A 347 17.95 24.05 48.68
C ASP A 347 18.83 23.54 47.53
N ALA A 348 18.93 24.34 46.47
CA ALA A 348 19.68 24.04 45.27
C ALA A 348 21.19 23.93 45.56
N MET A 349 21.76 22.73 45.40
CA MET A 349 23.20 22.54 45.31
C MET A 349 23.72 23.09 43.97
N SER A 350 24.69 24.01 44.04
CA SER A 350 25.40 24.56 42.91
C SER A 350 26.48 23.61 42.40
N VAL A 351 26.42 23.28 41.11
CA VAL A 351 27.51 22.62 40.37
C VAL A 351 28.24 23.69 39.55
N PRO A 352 29.57 23.82 39.60
CA PRO A 352 30.27 24.84 38.83
C PRO A 352 30.27 24.47 37.34
N ALA A 353 29.57 25.27 36.54
CA ALA A 353 29.71 25.28 35.09
C ALA A 353 30.74 26.36 34.69
N HIS A 354 31.78 25.97 33.97
CA HIS A 354 32.70 26.91 33.36
C HIS A 354 31.99 27.69 32.25
N THR A 355 31.86 29.01 32.44
CA THR A 355 31.34 29.95 31.44
C THR A 355 32.49 30.52 30.62
N ASN A 356 32.44 30.42 29.29
CA ASN A 356 32.96 31.50 28.45
C ASN A 356 31.88 32.59 28.42
N GLY A 357 32.25 33.75 28.95
CA GLY A 357 31.34 34.73 29.52
C GLY A 357 30.30 35.32 28.57
N ALA A 358 29.06 35.39 29.07
CA ALA A 358 28.18 36.56 29.00
C ALA A 358 26.92 36.24 29.82
N THR A 359 26.66 37.02 30.88
CA THR A 359 25.50 36.87 31.76
C THR A 359 24.35 37.74 31.27
N VAL A 360 23.19 37.14 31.03
CA VAL A 360 21.90 37.85 30.92
C VAL A 360 21.02 37.39 32.08
N LYS A 361 20.52 38.34 32.88
CA LYS A 361 19.56 38.11 33.97
C LYS A 361 18.15 38.35 33.44
N ILE A 362 17.24 37.39 33.63
CA ILE A 362 15.79 37.59 33.45
C ILE A 362 15.08 37.05 34.70
N GLY A 363 14.33 37.92 35.39
CA GLY A 363 13.40 37.54 36.46
C GLY A 363 13.36 38.51 37.64
N GLY A 364 12.50 39.52 37.56
CA GLY A 364 12.08 40.37 38.68
C GLY A 364 10.73 41.04 38.35
N PRO A 365 9.78 41.14 39.29
CA PRO A 365 8.45 41.66 39.04
C PRO A 365 8.38 43.20 39.18
N ASP A 366 7.37 43.76 38.51
CA ASP A 366 6.82 45.13 38.58
C ASP A 366 7.43 46.29 37.77
N ASP A 367 6.47 47.05 37.24
CA ASP A 367 6.44 48.41 36.70
C ASP A 367 6.91 48.73 35.26
N GLY A 368 5.94 49.23 34.47
CA GLY A 368 6.18 50.37 33.57
C GLY A 368 6.06 50.13 32.07
N GLY A 369 4.93 50.55 31.50
CA GLY A 369 4.68 50.99 30.11
C GLY A 369 5.64 50.61 28.98
N ILE A 370 5.16 49.82 28.02
CA ILE A 370 5.80 49.63 26.72
C ILE A 370 5.36 50.78 25.79
N SER A 371 6.31 51.65 25.44
CA SER A 371 6.22 52.61 24.33
C SER A 371 6.57 51.93 23.00
N ASP A 372 5.96 52.42 21.92
CA ASP A 372 5.77 51.78 20.62
C ASP A 372 6.93 51.99 19.61
N ASP A 373 8.18 52.01 20.05
CA ASP A 373 9.34 52.23 19.17
C ASP A 373 10.47 51.27 19.55
N ASP A 374 10.54 50.12 18.85
CA ASP A 374 11.79 49.39 18.50
C ASP A 374 11.43 48.01 17.89
N VAL A 375 11.02 48.01 16.62
CA VAL A 375 10.97 46.81 15.79
C VAL A 375 12.19 46.83 14.86
N ASP A 376 13.23 46.10 15.24
CA ASP A 376 14.46 45.97 14.44
C ASP A 376 14.30 44.85 13.40
N VAL A 377 14.29 45.22 12.11
CA VAL A 377 14.07 44.33 10.97
C VAL A 377 15.36 43.56 10.64
N PRO A 378 15.35 42.22 10.54
CA PRO A 378 16.55 41.45 10.26
C PRO A 378 17.20 41.74 8.89
N PRO A 379 18.54 41.58 8.74
CA PRO A 379 19.31 42.14 7.63
C PRO A 379 19.04 41.54 6.23
N PHE A 380 18.29 40.45 6.11
CA PHE A 380 18.01 39.80 4.82
C PHE A 380 16.74 40.31 4.12
N MET A 381 15.94 41.18 4.78
CA MET A 381 14.80 41.88 4.17
C MET A 381 15.18 43.22 3.51
N ARG A 382 16.49 43.52 3.38
CA ARG A 382 16.98 44.64 2.58
C ARG A 382 17.55 44.15 1.25
N HIS A 383 16.66 43.69 0.36
CA HIS A 383 16.59 44.01 -1.08
C HIS A 383 15.82 42.96 -1.87
#